data_AF-A0A2H0RD80-F1
#
_entry.id   AF-A0A2H0RD80-F1
#
_cell.length_a   1.000
_cell.length_b   1.000
_cell.length_c   1.000
_cell.angle_alpha   90.00
_cell.angle_beta   90.00
_cell.angle_gamma   90.00
#
_symmetry.space_group_name_H-M   'P 1'
#
loop_
_entity.id
_entity.type
_entity.pdbx_description
1 polymer ?
#
loop_
_entity_poly.entity_id
_entity_poly.type
_entity_poly.pdbx_seq_one_letter_code
_entity_poly.pdbx_strand_id
1 'polypeptide(L)'
;IWFEYEVLDKNIREFNFSFGVDSFLGQNRIALISNKIVEKKIIVKNKQNNFIKIKIKNLPLNIGRYQITTFADYKGDVLDWVQGAGIFNVEYGNFYNTNQMPPQDQGSLLFNYDFIQ
;
A
#
# COMPACT_ATOMS: atom_id res chain seq x y z
N ILE A 1 2.71 8.77 -3.71
CA ILE A 1 3.57 8.37 -2.57
C ILE A 1 4.52 7.25 -3.01
N TRP A 2 5.69 7.15 -2.38
CA TRP A 2 6.65 6.07 -2.60
C TRP A 2 6.91 5.34 -1.29
N PHE A 3 7.02 4.01 -1.37
CA PHE A 3 7.44 3.16 -0.25
C PHE A 3 8.70 2.42 -0.65
N GLU A 4 9.60 2.25 0.32
CA GLU A 4 10.83 1.47 0.17
C GLU A 4 10.79 0.30 1.13
N TYR A 5 11.11 -0.89 0.63
CA TYR A 5 11.26 -2.11 1.43
C TYR A 5 12.64 -2.70 1.19
N GLU A 6 13.39 -2.94 2.26
CA GLU A 6 14.76 -3.44 2.20
C GLU A 6 14.81 -4.96 2.40
N VAL A 7 15.54 -5.66 1.52
CA VAL A 7 15.79 -7.09 1.63
C VAL A 7 17.14 -7.32 2.31
N LEU A 8 17.12 -7.73 3.58
CA LEU A 8 18.34 -7.94 4.35
C LEU A 8 19.02 -9.29 4.07
N ASP A 9 18.24 -10.33 3.78
CA ASP A 9 18.79 -11.65 3.44
C ASP A 9 19.31 -11.68 2.00
N LYS A 10 20.62 -11.88 1.88
CA LYS A 10 21.37 -11.91 0.61
C LYS A 10 21.12 -13.16 -0.23
N ASN A 11 20.48 -14.19 0.33
CA ASN A 11 20.13 -15.42 -0.37
C ASN A 11 18.78 -15.32 -1.09
N ILE A 12 17.93 -14.36 -0.70
CA ILE A 12 16.65 -14.12 -1.36
C ILE A 12 16.88 -13.48 -2.73
N ARG A 13 16.38 -14.14 -3.78
CA ARG A 13 16.49 -13.69 -5.18
C ARG A 13 15.16 -13.28 -5.78
N GLU A 14 14.12 -13.96 -5.36
CA GLU A 14 12.74 -13.79 -5.81
C GLU A 14 11.83 -14.00 -4.61
N PHE A 15 10.78 -13.20 -4.52
CA PHE A 15 9.74 -13.32 -3.49
C PHE A 15 8.52 -12.52 -3.90
N ASN A 16 7.41 -12.78 -3.23
CA ASN A 16 6.22 -11.97 -3.28
C ASN A 16 6.27 -10.96 -2.15
N PHE A 17 5.98 -9.71 -2.46
CA PHE A 17 5.83 -8.63 -1.50
C PHE A 17 4.45 -8.03 -1.62
N SER A 18 3.81 -7.84 -0.48
CA SER A 18 2.50 -7.24 -0.34
C SER A 18 2.52 -6.14 0.72
N PHE A 19 1.78 -5.08 0.42
CA PHE A 19 1.56 -3.93 1.25
C PHE A 19 0.05 -3.77 1.45
N GLY A 20 -0.39 -3.87 2.70
CA GLY A 20 -1.76 -3.62 3.11
C GLY A 20 -1.91 -2.20 3.63
N VAL A 21 -2.96 -1.51 3.19
CA VAL A 21 -3.48 -0.31 3.86
C VAL A 21 -4.66 -0.73 4.71
N ASP A 22 -4.57 -0.47 6.00
CA ASP A 22 -5.57 -0.80 7.00
C ASP A 22 -6.15 0.49 7.58
N SER A 23 -7.39 0.44 8.09
CA SER A 23 -7.91 1.51 8.94
C SER A 23 -7.05 1.65 10.20
N PHE A 24 -6.99 2.84 10.82
CA PHE A 24 -6.07 3.08 11.95
C PHE A 24 -6.25 2.12 13.14
N LEU A 25 -7.47 1.63 13.39
CA LEU A 25 -7.71 0.65 14.45
C LEU A 25 -7.34 -0.78 14.06
N GLY A 26 -6.75 -0.99 12.87
CA GLY A 26 -6.29 -2.30 12.39
C GLY A 26 -7.39 -3.31 12.09
N GLN A 27 -8.66 -2.94 12.27
CA GLN A 27 -9.79 -3.87 12.20
C GLN A 27 -10.19 -4.20 10.75
N ASN A 28 -9.99 -3.28 9.79
CA ASN A 28 -10.43 -3.46 8.41
C ASN A 28 -9.30 -3.17 7.40
N ARG A 29 -9.05 -4.13 6.51
CA ARG A 29 -8.20 -3.97 5.32
C ARG A 29 -8.92 -3.09 4.30
N ILE A 30 -8.30 -1.99 3.91
CA ILE A 30 -8.83 -1.05 2.91
C ILE A 30 -8.31 -1.40 1.51
N ALA A 31 -7.02 -1.67 1.38
CA ALA A 31 -6.41 -2.02 0.10
C ALA A 31 -5.26 -3.01 0.28
N LEU A 32 -5.13 -3.93 -0.68
CA LEU A 32 -3.99 -4.83 -0.79
C LEU A 32 -3.24 -4.53 -2.09
N ILE A 33 -1.98 -4.13 -1.97
CA ILE A 33 -1.07 -3.88 -3.08
C ILE A 33 -0.06 -5.01 -3.08
N SER A 34 -0.02 -5.82 -4.14
CA SER A 34 0.84 -6.99 -4.20
C SER A 34 1.45 -7.13 -5.58
N ASN A 35 2.74 -7.44 -5.64
CA ASN A 35 3.40 -7.74 -6.91
C ASN A 35 2.81 -9.00 -7.58
N LYS A 36 2.31 -9.95 -6.78
CA LYS A 36 1.65 -11.16 -7.26
C LYS A 36 0.33 -10.86 -7.98
N ILE A 37 -0.48 -9.94 -7.45
CA ILE A 37 -1.77 -9.55 -8.03
C ILE A 37 -1.59 -8.90 -9.41
N VAL A 38 -0.52 -8.12 -9.60
CA VAL A 38 -0.21 -7.46 -10.88
C VAL A 38 0.77 -8.26 -11.74
N GLU A 39 1.05 -9.51 -11.37
CA GLU A 39 1.95 -10.44 -12.07
C GLU A 39 3.36 -9.86 -12.35
N LYS A 40 3.86 -9.01 -11.45
CA LYS A 40 5.21 -8.45 -11.54
C LYS A 40 6.18 -9.21 -10.66
N LYS A 41 7.19 -9.80 -11.28
CA LYS A 41 8.29 -10.44 -10.55
C LYS A 41 9.21 -9.41 -9.92
N ILE A 42 9.56 -9.64 -8.67
CA ILE A 42 10.60 -8.91 -7.96
C ILE A 42 11.86 -9.76 -8.04
N ILE A 43 12.93 -9.23 -8.64
CA ILE A 43 14.21 -9.92 -8.78
C ILE A 43 15.30 -9.07 -8.14
N VAL A 44 15.90 -9.56 -7.05
CA VAL A 44 17.00 -8.89 -6.35
C VAL A 44 18.32 -9.22 -7.05
N LYS A 45 18.73 -8.34 -7.98
CA LYS A 45 19.86 -8.59 -8.90
C LYS A 45 21.25 -8.41 -8.28
N ASN A 46 21.43 -7.49 -7.32
CA ASN A 46 22.77 -7.17 -6.79
C ASN A 46 22.74 -6.86 -5.28
N LYS A 47 23.83 -7.18 -4.57
CA LYS A 47 23.97 -7.01 -3.11
C LYS A 47 24.01 -5.56 -2.64
N GLN A 48 24.18 -4.60 -3.56
CA GLN A 48 24.31 -3.16 -3.25
C GLN A 48 22.98 -2.39 -3.35
N ASN A 49 21.98 -2.93 -4.05
CA ASN A 49 20.65 -2.32 -4.17
C ASN A 49 19.60 -3.39 -3.85
N ASN A 50 19.33 -3.54 -2.56
CA ASN A 50 18.37 -4.48 -1.98
C ASN A 50 17.01 -3.83 -1.67
N PHE A 51 16.75 -2.63 -2.19
CA PHE A 51 15.49 -1.92 -1.99
C PHE A 51 14.48 -2.19 -3.12
N ILE A 52 13.23 -2.36 -2.75
CA ILE A 52 12.08 -2.36 -3.65
C ILE A 52 11.35 -1.05 -3.47
N LYS A 53 11.10 -0.36 -4.59
CA LYS A 53 10.35 0.89 -4.59
C LYS A 53 8.96 0.67 -5.17
N ILE A 54 7.95 1.04 -4.41
CA ILE A 54 6.55 0.99 -4.86
C ILE A 54 6.07 2.41 -5.08
N LYS A 55 5.56 2.69 -6.28
CA LYS A 55 4.90 3.95 -6.61
C LYS A 55 3.40 3.77 -6.55
N ILE A 56 2.73 4.56 -5.72
CA ILE A 56 1.28 4.74 -5.82
C ILE A 56 1.04 6.09 -6.48
N LYS A 57 0.49 6.04 -7.71
CA LYS A 57 0.24 7.23 -8.54
C LYS A 57 -0.93 8.05 -8.02
N ASN A 58 -2.02 7.38 -7.69
CA ASN A 58 -3.20 7.97 -7.08
C ASN A 58 -3.60 7.12 -5.88
N LEU A 59 -3.73 7.75 -4.72
CA LEU A 59 -4.14 7.11 -3.48
C LEU A 59 -5.53 7.66 -3.13
N PRO A 60 -6.61 7.00 -3.59
CA PRO A 60 -7.97 7.51 -3.46
C PRO A 60 -8.51 7.27 -2.05
N LEU A 61 -7.81 7.80 -1.05
CA LEU A 61 -8.21 7.70 0.35
C LEU A 61 -8.86 9.00 0.79
N ASN A 62 -9.89 8.86 1.63
CA ASN A 62 -10.49 9.99 2.33
C ASN A 62 -9.51 10.52 3.40
N ILE A 63 -9.77 11.71 3.93
CA ILE A 63 -9.02 12.27 5.06
C ILE A 63 -9.09 11.31 6.26
N GLY A 64 -7.96 11.07 6.92
CA GLY A 64 -7.92 10.13 8.03
C GLY A 64 -6.54 9.58 8.34
N ARG A 65 -6.49 8.74 9.37
CA ARG A 65 -5.28 8.03 9.75
C ARG A 65 -5.37 6.58 9.27
N TYR A 66 -4.27 6.10 8.72
CA TYR A 66 -4.17 4.76 8.13
C TYR A 66 -2.91 4.06 8.62
N GLN A 67 -2.98 2.74 8.66
CA GLN A 67 -1.89 1.88 9.05
C GLN A 67 -1.41 1.05 7.86
N ILE A 68 -0.13 0.71 7.87
CA ILE A 68 0.52 -0.12 6.87
C ILE A 68 0.85 -1.47 7.50
N THR A 69 0.54 -2.54 6.78
CA THR A 69 1.01 -3.90 7.09
C THR A 69 1.82 -4.42 5.91
N THR A 70 3.03 -4.92 6.16
CA THR A 70 3.85 -5.55 5.11
C THR A 70 3.81 -7.07 5.26
N PHE A 71 3.88 -7.76 4.12
CA PHE A 71 3.92 -9.22 4.08
C PHE A 71 4.81 -9.66 2.92
N ALA A 72 5.72 -10.60 3.18
CA ALA A 72 6.58 -11.19 2.18
C ALA A 72 6.52 -12.72 2.28
N ASP A 73 6.41 -13.38 1.12
CA ASP A 73 6.44 -14.85 1.02
C ASP A 73 7.28 -15.33 -0.17
N TYR A 74 7.75 -16.56 -0.10
CA TYR A 74 8.30 -17.26 -1.26
C TYR A 74 7.84 -18.71 -1.25
N LYS A 75 7.18 -19.13 -2.33
CA LYS A 75 6.65 -20.50 -2.49
C LYS A 75 5.78 -21.00 -1.33
N GLY A 76 5.09 -20.08 -0.65
CA GLY A 76 4.21 -20.40 0.49
C GLY A 76 4.89 -20.27 1.85
N ASP A 77 6.21 -20.13 1.91
CA ASP A 77 6.93 -19.86 3.15
C ASP A 77 6.90 -18.36 3.43
N VAL A 78 6.46 -18.00 4.64
CA VAL A 78 6.47 -16.61 5.11
C VAL A 78 7.90 -16.18 5.38
N LEU A 79 8.33 -15.11 4.71
CA LEU A 79 9.66 -14.54 4.86
C LEU A 79 9.67 -13.37 5.84
N ASP A 80 8.64 -12.53 5.80
CA ASP A 80 8.46 -11.40 6.71
C ASP A 80 6.98 -11.05 6.85
N TRP A 81 6.58 -10.58 8.02
CA TRP A 81 5.22 -10.09 8.28
C TRP A 81 5.22 -9.08 9.41
N VAL A 82 5.13 -7.79 9.05
CA VAL A 82 5.11 -6.69 10.02
C VAL A 82 3.75 -6.03 10.00
N GLN A 83 2.97 -6.30 11.04
CA GLN A 83 1.72 -5.59 11.31
C GLN A 83 2.04 -4.21 11.90
N GLY A 84 1.39 -3.16 11.38
CA GLY A 84 1.65 -1.80 11.87
C GLY A 84 3.06 -1.30 11.55
N ALA A 85 3.62 -1.73 10.41
CA ALA A 85 4.93 -1.31 9.91
C ALA A 85 5.08 0.21 9.75
N GLY A 86 3.96 0.93 9.65
CA GLY A 86 3.94 2.38 9.65
C GLY A 86 2.53 2.94 9.75
N ILE A 87 2.46 4.24 10.06
CA ILE A 87 1.22 5.02 10.09
C ILE A 87 1.42 6.23 9.18
N PHE A 88 0.38 6.58 8.44
CA PHE A 88 0.34 7.83 7.70
C PHE A 88 -1.02 8.52 7.86
N ASN A 89 -1.02 9.84 7.75
CA ASN A 89 -2.24 10.63 7.72
C ASN A 89 -2.49 11.08 6.28
N VAL A 90 -3.72 10.95 5.83
CA VAL A 90 -4.21 11.63 4.62
C VAL A 90 -4.82 12.92 5.10
N GLU A 91 -4.29 14.03 4.60
CA GLU A 91 -4.78 15.37 4.89
C GLU A 91 -5.87 15.78 3.90
N TYR A 92 -6.48 16.93 4.15
CA TYR A 92 -7.49 17.50 3.25
C TYR A 92 -6.90 17.69 1.85
N GLY A 93 -7.61 17.19 0.84
CA GLY A 93 -7.22 17.32 -0.55
C GLY A 93 -8.41 17.73 -1.42
N ASN A 94 -8.13 18.22 -2.63
CA ASN A 94 -9.17 18.60 -3.59
C ASN A 94 -9.39 17.49 -4.63
N PHE A 95 -9.70 16.27 -4.18
CA PHE A 95 -9.80 15.09 -5.04
C PHE A 95 -10.80 15.28 -6.20
N TYR A 96 -11.92 15.94 -5.94
CA TYR A 96 -13.00 16.21 -6.90
C TYR A 96 -12.91 17.58 -7.59
N ASN A 97 -11.88 18.37 -7.31
CA ASN A 97 -11.77 19.77 -7.78
C ASN A 97 -12.93 20.71 -7.36
N THR A 98 -13.76 20.32 -6.39
CA THR A 98 -14.91 21.10 -5.90
C THR A 98 -14.67 21.79 -4.56
N ASN A 99 -13.52 21.57 -3.93
CA ASN A 99 -13.26 21.86 -2.52
C ASN A 99 -14.26 21.18 -1.55
N GLN A 100 -15.00 20.16 -2.00
CA GLN A 100 -15.84 19.33 -1.14
C GLN A 100 -15.18 17.97 -0.91
N MET A 101 -15.44 17.39 0.26
CA MET A 101 -14.99 16.05 0.63
C MET A 101 -16.14 15.29 1.30
N PRO A 102 -16.25 13.97 1.08
CA PRO A 102 -17.19 13.15 1.84
C PRO A 102 -16.88 13.22 3.35
N PRO A 103 -17.89 13.15 4.23
CA PRO A 103 -17.66 13.05 5.67
C PRO A 103 -16.75 11.85 6.01
N GLN A 104 -15.91 11.99 7.04
CA GLN A 104 -14.86 11.03 7.37
C GLN A 104 -15.40 9.63 7.73
N ASP A 105 -16.62 9.59 8.26
CA ASP A 105 -17.33 8.39 8.70
C ASP A 105 -18.11 7.69 7.58
N GLN A 106 -18.20 8.28 6.39
CA GLN A 106 -19.01 7.79 5.27
C GLN A 106 -18.21 6.99 4.23
N GLY A 107 -16.95 6.66 4.53
CA GLY A 107 -16.12 5.81 3.69
C GLY A 107 -14.66 6.26 3.61
N SER A 108 -13.76 5.28 3.50
CA SER A 108 -12.32 5.52 3.39
C SER A 108 -11.82 5.65 1.95
N LEU A 109 -12.63 5.29 0.95
CA LEU A 109 -12.24 5.32 -0.47
C LEU A 109 -12.97 6.44 -1.22
N LEU A 110 -12.25 7.12 -2.10
CA LEU A 110 -12.77 8.15 -3.00
C LEU A 110 -12.87 7.59 -4.41
N PHE A 111 -14.07 7.30 -4.88
CA PHE A 111 -14.27 6.90 -6.27
C PHE A 111 -14.23 8.13 -7.17
N ASN A 112 -13.61 8.01 -8.35
CA ASN A 112 -13.73 9.00 -9.41
C ASN A 112 -14.98 8.64 -10.24
N TYR A 113 -16.04 9.43 -10.12
CA TYR A 113 -17.35 9.15 -10.72
C TYR A 113 -17.97 10.43 -11.28
N ASP A 114 -18.91 10.26 -12.22
CA ASP A 114 -19.71 11.32 -12.79
C ASP A 114 -21.18 10.89 -12.88
N PHE A 115 -22.11 11.85 -12.83
CA PHE A 115 -23.53 11.62 -13.10
C PHE A 115 -23.82 11.85 -14.60
N ILE A 116 -24.47 10.87 -15.24
CA ILE A 116 -24.86 10.93 -16.66
C ILE A 116 -26.39 10.99 -16.72
N GLN A 117 -26.94 11.83 -17.61
CA GLN A 117 -28.36 11.92 -17.91
C GLN A 117 -28.62 11.57 -19.38
#